data_AF-A0AAJ3PZN8-F1
#
_entry.id   AF-A0AAJ3PZN8-F1
#
_cell.length_a   1.000
_cell.length_b   1.000
_cell.length_c   1.000
_cell.angle_alpha   90.00
_cell.angle_beta   90.00
_cell.angle_gamma   90.00
#
_symmetry.space_group_name_H-M   'P 1'
#
loop_
_entity.id
_entity.type
_entity.pdbx_description
1 polymer ?
#
loop_
_entity_poly.entity_id
_entity_poly.type
_entity_poly.pdbx_seq_one_letter_code
_entity_poly.pdbx_strand_id
1 'polypeptide(L)' 'MTIIANRQRRQKDPIVNVMLNGGRVTSGFRTALFAASSRAGISVNEYVIQAAGEKLLASGSQFSGVFEPGDLPSLAAVDG' A
#
# COMPACT_ATOMS: atom_id res chain seq x y z
N MET A 1 -28.77 -4.36 -35.11
CA MET A 1 -27.69 -3.52 -34.56
C MET A 1 -27.49 -3.91 -33.11
N THR A 2 -26.48 -4.73 -32.82
CA THR A 2 -26.22 -5.20 -31.46
C THR A 2 -25.07 -4.37 -30.91
N ILE A 3 -25.37 -3.43 -30.02
CA ILE A 3 -24.35 -2.68 -29.29
C ILE A 3 -23.75 -3.65 -28.27
N ILE A 4 -22.60 -4.25 -28.60
CA ILE A 4 -21.77 -4.93 -27.62
C ILE A 4 -21.17 -3.81 -26.77
N ALA A 5 -21.74 -3.61 -25.58
CA ALA A 5 -21.17 -2.72 -24.58
C ALA A 5 -19.77 -3.25 -24.26
N ASN A 6 -18.75 -2.60 -24.82
CA ASN A 6 -17.35 -2.89 -24.58
C ASN A 6 -17.08 -2.46 -23.13
N ARG A 7 -17.36 -3.37 -22.19
CA ARG A 7 -16.98 -3.25 -20.78
C ARG A 7 -15.47 -3.24 -20.79
N GLN A 8 -14.88 -2.05 -20.91
CA GLN A 8 -13.45 -1.85 -20.74
C GLN A 8 -13.12 -2.51 -19.40
N ARG A 9 -12.50 -3.69 -19.44
CA ARG A 9 -11.88 -4.29 -18.26
C ARG A 9 -10.91 -3.20 -17.80
N ARG A 10 -11.24 -2.51 -16.69
CA ARG A 10 -10.30 -1.61 -16.03
C ARG A 10 -9.03 -2.42 -15.86
N GLN A 11 -8.00 -2.06 -16.62
CA GLN A 11 -6.74 -2.77 -16.59
C GLN A 11 -6.21 -2.61 -15.17
N LYS A 12 -5.92 -3.72 -14.50
CA LYS A 12 -5.42 -3.72 -13.12
C LYS A 12 -4.12 -2.91 -13.08
N ASP A 13 -3.97 -2.04 -12.09
CA ASP A 13 -2.72 -1.30 -11.88
C ASP A 13 -1.56 -2.31 -11.80
N PRO A 14 -0.47 -2.11 -12.58
CA PRO A 14 0.62 -3.06 -12.63
C PRO A 14 1.40 -3.04 -11.30
N ILE A 15 1.73 -4.23 -10.80
CA ILE A 15 2.58 -4.40 -9.62
C ILE A 15 4.03 -4.16 -10.04
N VAL A 16 4.72 -3.25 -9.35
CA VAL A 16 6.12 -2.88 -9.62
C VAL A 16 6.96 -2.98 -8.35
N ASN A 17 8.27 -3.21 -8.53
CA ASN A 17 9.21 -3.29 -7.41
C ASN A 17 9.64 -1.89 -6.95
N VAL A 18 9.75 -1.71 -5.63
CA VAL A 18 10.41 -0.55 -5.01
C VAL A 18 11.81 -0.96 -4.53
N MET A 19 12.83 -0.24 -4.98
CA MET A 19 14.20 -0.33 -4.45
C MET A 19 14.59 1.01 -3.83
N LEU A 20 14.79 1.04 -2.52
CA LEU A 20 15.22 2.24 -1.79
C LEU A 20 16.74 2.22 -1.59
N ASN A 21 17.44 3.22 -2.12
CA ASN A 21 18.86 3.40 -1.89
C ASN A 21 19.09 4.26 -0.65
N GLY A 22 19.98 3.84 0.26
CA GLY A 22 20.45 4.68 1.38
C GLY A 22 19.73 4.52 2.73
N GLY A 23 19.08 3.38 2.99
CA GLY A 23 18.34 3.09 4.23
C GLY A 23 19.17 2.94 5.52
N ARG A 24 19.94 3.98 5.90
CA ARG A 24 20.63 4.05 7.19
C ARG A 24 19.65 4.61 8.23
N VAL A 25 19.45 3.87 9.31
CA VAL A 25 18.54 4.22 10.41
C VAL A 25 19.25 4.08 11.75
N THR A 26 18.68 4.67 12.80
CA THR A 26 19.19 4.47 14.17
C THR A 26 18.94 3.01 14.61
N SER A 27 19.82 2.49 15.46
CA SER A 27 19.68 1.11 15.99
C SER A 27 18.37 0.90 16.74
N GLY A 28 17.95 1.88 17.53
CA GLY A 28 16.67 1.85 18.25
C GLY A 28 15.47 1.75 17.32
N PHE A 29 15.46 2.53 16.22
CA PHE A 29 14.42 2.42 15.20
C PHE A 29 14.42 1.04 14.55
N ARG A 30 15.60 0.50 14.18
CA ARG A 30 15.70 -0.85 13.61
C ARG A 30 15.09 -1.90 14.54
N THR A 31 15.42 -1.87 15.84
CA THR A 31 14.86 -2.82 16.81
C THR A 31 13.35 -2.69 16.93
N ALA A 32 12.84 -1.46 17.06
CA ALA A 32 11.41 -1.21 17.18
C ALA A 32 10.64 -1.66 15.92
N LEU A 33 11.20 -1.41 14.73
CA LEU A 33 10.62 -1.80 13.45
C LEU A 33 10.48 -3.32 13.33
N PHE A 34 11.54 -4.07 13.63
CA PHE A 34 11.51 -5.54 13.57
C PHE A 34 10.55 -6.14 14.61
N ALA A 35 10.50 -5.56 15.82
CA ALA A 35 9.54 -6.00 16.83
C ALA A 35 8.09 -5.72 16.40
N ALA A 36 7.84 -4.58 15.74
CA ALA A 36 6.51 -4.24 15.24
C ALA A 36 6.07 -5.16 14.10
N SER A 37 6.92 -5.42 13.11
CA SER A 37 6.61 -6.35 12.02
C SER A 37 6.39 -7.78 12.53
N SER A 38 7.21 -8.22 13.49
CA SER A 38 7.05 -9.54 14.12
C SER A 38 5.71 -9.67 14.86
N ARG A 39 5.28 -8.65 15.62
CA ARG A 39 3.96 -8.66 16.28
C ARG A 39 2.80 -8.67 15.29
N ALA A 40 2.96 -8.00 14.16
CA ALA A 40 1.97 -7.97 13.09
C ALA A 40 1.95 -9.26 12.24
N GLY A 41 2.94 -10.15 12.40
CA GLY A 41 3.03 -11.40 11.65
C GLY A 41 3.39 -11.22 10.17
N ILE A 42 3.99 -10.09 9.79
CA ILE A 42 4.35 -9.74 8.41
C ILE A 42 5.83 -9.40 8.28
N SER A 43 6.35 -9.41 7.04
CA SER A 43 7.75 -9.04 6.79
C SER A 43 8.00 -7.57 7.12
N VAL A 44 9.26 -7.21 7.43
CA VAL A 44 9.65 -5.80 7.63
C VAL A 44 9.34 -4.97 6.39
N ASN A 45 9.52 -5.56 5.20
CA ASN A 45 9.25 -4.90 3.93
C ASN A 45 7.75 -4.57 3.77
N GLU A 46 6.87 -5.54 4.04
CA GLU A 46 5.42 -5.31 4.03
C GLU A 46 5.03 -4.24 5.05
N TYR A 47 5.57 -4.33 6.27
CA TYR A 47 5.27 -3.37 7.33
C TYR A 47 5.60 -1.93 6.92
N VAL A 48 6.80 -1.68 6.34
CA VAL A 48 7.19 -0.32 5.95
C VAL A 48 6.41 0.19 4.74
N ILE A 49 6.12 -0.68 3.76
CA ILE A 49 5.38 -0.30 2.56
C ILE A 49 3.92 0.03 2.94
N GLN A 50 3.30 -0.76 3.82
CA GLN A 50 1.96 -0.49 4.33
C GLN A 50 1.89 0.83 5.10
N ALA A 51 2.81 1.04 6.05
CA ALA A 51 2.86 2.29 6.81
C ALA A 51 3.08 3.52 5.91
N ALA A 52 3.89 3.38 4.85
CA ALA A 52 4.07 4.44 3.85
C ALA A 52 2.78 4.70 3.05
N GLY A 53 2.08 3.66 2.62
CA GLY A 53 0.79 3.75 1.94
C GLY A 53 -0.27 4.47 2.79
N GLU A 54 -0.44 4.06 4.04
CA GLU A 54 -1.35 4.71 5.00
C GLU A 54 -1.03 6.20 5.17
N LYS A 55 0.26 6.54 5.30
CA LYS A 55 0.70 7.93 5.41
C LYS A 55 0.43 8.75 4.14
N LEU A 56 0.65 8.17 2.96
CA LEU A 56 0.38 8.84 1.68
C LEU A 56 -1.11 9.09 1.48
N LEU A 57 -1.95 8.10 1.83
CA LEU A 57 -3.41 8.23 1.78
C LEU A 57 -3.90 9.35 2.72
N ALA A 58 -3.43 9.35 3.97
CA ALA A 58 -3.73 10.42 4.93
C ALA A 58 -3.24 11.81 4.47
N SER A 59 -2.23 11.86 3.60
CA SER A 59 -1.71 13.09 2.98
C SER A 59 -2.45 13.48 1.69
N GLY A 60 -3.51 12.76 1.31
CA GLY A 60 -4.36 13.07 0.14
C GLY A 60 -3.92 12.42 -1.17
N SER A 61 -2.92 11.54 -1.16
CA SER A 61 -2.54 10.78 -2.36
C SER A 61 -3.61 9.74 -2.70
N GLN A 62 -3.84 9.52 -4.00
CA GLN A 62 -4.79 8.52 -4.51
C GLN A 62 -4.05 7.46 -5.33
N PHE A 63 -4.28 6.20 -5.01
CA PHE A 63 -3.73 5.03 -5.70
C PHE A 63 -4.66 3.83 -5.46
N SER A 64 -4.60 2.80 -6.30
CA SER A 64 -5.56 1.69 -6.24
C SER A 64 -5.45 0.82 -4.98
N GLY A 65 -4.26 0.80 -4.37
CA GLY A 65 -3.87 0.00 -3.22
C GLY A 65 -2.35 -0.05 -3.07
N VAL A 66 -1.84 -0.60 -1.98
CA VAL A 66 -0.43 -0.62 -1.60
C VAL A 66 0.34 -1.79 -2.24
N PHE A 67 -0.16 -3.00 -2.08
CA PHE A 67 0.34 -4.24 -2.69
C PHE A 67 -0.61 -4.72 -3.78
N GLU A 68 -1.91 -4.59 -3.52
CA GLU A 68 -2.98 -5.06 -4.39
C GLU A 68 -4.11 -4.02 -4.41
N PRO A 69 -4.80 -3.83 -5.56
CA PRO A 69 -5.96 -2.94 -5.59
C PRO A 69 -7.01 -3.30 -4.54
N GLY A 70 -7.36 -2.32 -3.69
CA GLY A 70 -8.39 -2.44 -2.64
C GLY A 70 -7.89 -2.88 -1.26
N ASP A 71 -6.59 -2.98 -1.03
CA ASP A 71 -6.03 -3.39 0.28
C ASP A 71 -6.11 -2.33 1.40
N LEU A 72 -6.21 -1.05 1.05
CA LEU A 72 -6.47 0.03 2.00
C LEU A 72 -7.96 0.42 2.01
N PRO A 73 -8.53 0.69 3.20
CA PRO A 73 -9.87 1.25 3.28
C PRO A 73 -9.88 2.61 2.58
N SER A 74 -10.69 2.72 1.54
CA SER A 74 -11.00 4.02 0.93
C SER A 74 -11.56 4.93 2.02
N LEU A 75 -10.96 6.12 2.20
CA LEU A 75 -11.46 7.17 3.09
C LEU A 75 -12.92 7.57 2.80
N ALA A 76 -13.51 7.14 1.68
CA ALA A 76 -14.92 7.34 1.35
C ALA A 76 -15.90 6.40 2.09
N ALA A 77 -15.43 5.47 2.93
CA ALA A 77 -16.29 4.51 3.64
C ALA A 77 -16.60 4.88 5.11
N VAL A 78 -16.23 6.08 5.57
CA VAL A 78 -16.45 6.51 6.97
C VAL A 78 -17.59 7.51 7.16
N ASP A 79 -18.38 7.80 6.11
CA ASP A 79 -19.63 8.56 6.19
C ASP A 79 -20.86 7.66 5.99
N GLY A 80 -21.12 6.77 6.94
CA GLY A 80 -22.30 5.89 6.98
C GLY A 80 -22.88 5.77 8.38
#